data_AF-A0A528BDG9-F1
#
_entry.id   AF-A0A528BDG9-F1
#
_cell.length_a   1.000
_cell.length_b   1.000
_cell.length_c   1.000
_cell.angle_alpha   90.00
_cell.angle_beta   90.00
_cell.angle_gamma   90.00
#
_symmetry.space_group_name_H-M   'P 1'
#
loop_
_entity.id
_entity.type
_entity.pdbx_description
1 polymer ?
#
loop_
_entity_poly.entity_id
_entity_poly.type
_entity_poly.pdbx_seq_one_letter_code
_entity_poly.pdbx_strand_id
1 'polypeptide(L)'
;MITFPNESQEYRAAREILLQKEIELRRAMEDVAVARRALPPGGLVPEDYVFDGLGPDGKPARIKLSELFSPGKDTLIVYSMMFPRHPQETRDVATSGGTAKLARADQPCPSCTALLDQFDGAIG
;
A
#
# COMPACT_ATOMS: atom_id res chain seq x y z
N MET A 1 0.08 -37.17 -1.71
CA MET A 1 -1.13 -36.92 -0.91
C MET A 1 -0.71 -36.93 0.55
N ILE A 2 -0.85 -35.81 1.25
CA ILE A 2 -0.39 -35.67 2.65
C ILE A 2 -1.43 -36.32 3.55
N THR A 3 -1.02 -37.19 4.46
CA THR A 3 -1.91 -37.81 5.45
C THR A 3 -1.66 -37.22 6.83
N PHE A 4 -2.73 -36.86 7.54
CA PHE A 4 -2.63 -36.36 8.91
C PHE A 4 -2.83 -37.50 9.93
N PRO A 5 -2.12 -37.48 11.08
CA PRO A 5 -2.36 -38.43 12.15
C PRO A 5 -3.82 -38.41 12.60
N ASN A 6 -4.40 -39.60 12.80
CA ASN A 6 -5.77 -39.82 13.29
C ASN A 6 -6.91 -39.29 12.39
N GLU A 7 -6.66 -38.94 11.13
CA GLU A 7 -7.73 -38.52 10.23
C GLU A 7 -8.62 -39.71 9.80
N SER A 8 -9.94 -39.51 9.80
CA SER A 8 -10.87 -40.50 9.28
C SER A 8 -10.82 -40.54 7.76
N GLN A 9 -11.25 -41.66 7.17
CA GLN A 9 -11.33 -41.79 5.71
C GLN A 9 -12.30 -40.78 5.10
N GLU A 10 -13.42 -40.52 5.77
CA GLU A 10 -14.43 -39.55 5.35
C GLU A 10 -13.88 -38.11 5.37
N TYR A 11 -13.16 -37.74 6.45
CA TYR A 11 -12.50 -36.44 6.53
C TYR A 11 -11.48 -36.26 5.42
N ARG A 12 -10.64 -37.28 5.18
CA ARG A 12 -9.66 -37.24 4.09
C ARG A 12 -10.34 -37.04 2.74
N ALA A 13 -11.40 -37.78 2.44
CA ALA A 13 -12.13 -37.64 1.18
C ALA A 13 -12.74 -36.23 1.02
N ALA A 14 -13.36 -35.69 2.07
CA ALA A 14 -13.93 -34.35 2.05
C ALA A 14 -12.85 -33.26 1.87
N ARG A 15 -11.70 -33.39 2.55
CA ARG A 15 -10.58 -32.46 2.43
C ARG A 15 -10.00 -32.44 1.03
N GLU A 16 -9.91 -33.57 0.36
CA GLU A 16 -9.36 -33.66 -1.00
C GLU A 16 -10.30 -33.03 -2.02
N ILE A 17 -11.61 -33.19 -1.83
CA ILE A 17 -12.63 -32.45 -2.60
C ILE A 17 -12.49 -30.94 -2.36
N LEU A 18 -12.28 -30.50 -1.12
CA LEU A 18 -12.07 -29.09 -0.81
C LEU A 18 -10.77 -28.55 -1.45
N LEU A 19 -9.67 -29.29 -1.34
CA LEU A 19 -8.38 -28.91 -1.90
C LEU A 19 -8.48 -28.69 -3.42
N GLN A 20 -9.23 -29.54 -4.11
CA GLN A 20 -9.47 -29.36 -5.55
C GLN A 20 -10.18 -28.04 -5.85
N LYS A 21 -11.20 -27.68 -5.06
CA LYS A 21 -11.89 -26.38 -5.17
C LYS A 21 -10.98 -25.20 -4.85
N GLU A 22 -10.11 -25.32 -3.85
CA GLU A 22 -9.15 -24.27 -3.49
C GLU A 22 -8.12 -24.03 -4.59
N ILE A 23 -7.67 -25.10 -5.26
CA ILE A 23 -6.77 -25.01 -6.42
C ILE A 23 -7.48 -24.30 -7.58
N GLU A 24 -8.73 -24.65 -7.87
CA GLU A 24 -9.54 -24.00 -8.90
C GLU A 24 -9.72 -22.51 -8.61
N LEU A 25 -10.05 -22.16 -7.36
CA LEU A 25 -10.18 -20.77 -6.94
C LEU A 25 -8.88 -19.99 -7.13
N ARG A 26 -7.74 -20.58 -6.74
CA ARG A 26 -6.42 -19.93 -6.91
C ARG A 26 -6.13 -19.65 -8.38
N ARG A 27 -6.36 -20.61 -9.28
CA ARG A 27 -6.16 -20.44 -10.72
C ARG A 27 -7.05 -19.34 -11.28
N ALA A 28 -8.33 -19.32 -10.90
CA ALA A 28 -9.25 -18.27 -11.31
C ALA A 28 -8.80 -16.87 -10.84
N MET A 29 -8.28 -16.75 -9.60
CA MET A 29 -7.71 -15.50 -9.11
C MET A 29 -6.47 -15.06 -9.89
N GLU A 30 -5.61 -16.00 -10.27
CA GLU A 30 -4.44 -15.74 -11.11
C GLU A 30 -4.85 -15.27 -12.52
N ASP A 31 -5.84 -15.93 -13.13
CA ASP A 31 -6.38 -15.54 -14.44
C ASP A 31 -6.99 -14.12 -14.39
N VAL A 32 -7.72 -13.78 -13.33
CA VAL A 32 -8.22 -12.42 -13.10
C VAL A 32 -7.05 -11.42 -12.96
N ALA A 33 -5.99 -11.79 -12.24
CA ALA A 33 -4.82 -10.92 -12.11
C ALA A 33 -4.10 -10.71 -13.45
N VAL A 34 -4.01 -11.73 -14.30
CA VAL A 34 -3.50 -11.62 -15.68
C VAL A 34 -4.38 -10.68 -16.50
N ALA A 35 -5.70 -10.92 -16.49
CA ALA A 35 -6.66 -10.09 -17.22
C ALA A 35 -6.61 -8.61 -16.80
N ARG A 36 -6.47 -8.34 -15.49
CA ARG A 36 -6.32 -6.97 -14.97
C ARG A 36 -5.05 -6.29 -15.46
N ARG A 37 -3.93 -7.00 -15.55
CA ARG A 37 -2.66 -6.45 -16.07
C ARG A 37 -2.69 -6.25 -17.60
N ALA A 38 -3.52 -7.01 -18.30
CA ALA A 38 -3.71 -6.90 -19.74
C ALA A 38 -4.70 -5.80 -20.15
N LEU A 39 -5.36 -5.12 -19.19
CA LEU A 39 -6.21 -3.98 -19.50
C LEU A 39 -5.39 -2.89 -20.24
N PRO A 40 -5.97 -2.25 -21.27
CA PRO A 40 -5.33 -1.10 -21.89
C PRO A 40 -5.17 0.04 -20.86
N PRO A 41 -4.31 1.04 -21.15
CA PRO A 41 -4.22 2.23 -20.33
C PRO A 41 -5.61 2.79 -20.00
N GLY A 42 -5.78 3.22 -18.74
CA GLY A 42 -7.02 3.80 -18.26
C GLY A 42 -7.37 5.12 -18.96
N GLY A 43 -8.50 5.69 -18.55
CA GLY A 43 -8.90 7.01 -19.04
C GLY A 43 -7.85 8.07 -18.76
N LEU A 44 -7.71 9.02 -19.69
CA LEU A 44 -6.86 10.18 -19.50
C LEU A 44 -7.36 11.01 -18.32
N VAL A 45 -6.42 11.47 -17.49
CA VAL A 45 -6.73 12.43 -16.43
C VAL A 45 -7.11 13.76 -17.10
N PRO A 46 -8.31 14.31 -16.85
CA PRO A 46 -8.81 15.46 -17.61
C PRO A 46 -8.10 16.77 -17.24
N GLU A 47 -7.49 16.83 -16.06
CA GLU A 47 -6.90 18.03 -15.49
C GLU A 47 -5.52 17.72 -14.91
N ASP A 48 -4.60 18.68 -15.04
CA ASP A 48 -3.32 18.61 -14.36
C ASP A 48 -3.48 19.18 -12.94
N TYR A 49 -3.93 18.33 -12.02
CA TYR A 49 -4.25 18.70 -10.64
C TYR A 49 -3.09 19.38 -9.93
N VAL A 50 -3.39 20.35 -9.07
CA VAL A 50 -2.38 21.13 -8.35
C VAL A 50 -2.45 20.88 -6.85
N PHE A 51 -1.32 20.47 -6.28
CA PHE A 51 -1.14 20.15 -4.87
C PHE A 51 -0.33 21.24 -4.15
N ASP A 52 -0.51 21.34 -2.84
CA ASP A 52 0.43 22.04 -1.97
C ASP A 52 1.56 21.07 -1.59
N GLY A 53 2.81 21.52 -1.74
CA GLY A 53 3.97 20.69 -1.43
C GLY A 53 5.22 21.55 -1.17
N LEU A 54 6.37 20.89 -1.15
CA LEU A 54 7.66 21.54 -1.03
C LEU A 54 8.35 21.58 -2.39
N GLY A 55 8.72 22.77 -2.85
CA GLY A 55 9.49 22.97 -4.07
C GLY A 55 10.95 22.54 -3.93
N PRO A 56 11.75 22.66 -5.01
CA PRO A 56 13.16 22.25 -5.01
C PRO A 56 14.05 22.94 -3.96
N ASP A 57 13.64 24.13 -3.51
CA ASP A 57 14.32 24.89 -2.45
C ASP A 57 13.77 24.59 -1.04
N GLY A 58 12.90 23.59 -0.91
CA GLY A 58 12.27 23.17 0.34
C GLY A 58 11.19 24.13 0.85
N LYS A 59 10.74 25.09 0.06
CA LYS A 59 9.69 26.04 0.45
C LYS A 59 8.31 25.60 -0.02
N PRO A 60 7.23 26.02 0.66
CA PRO A 60 5.87 25.79 0.20
C PRO A 60 5.68 26.27 -1.24
N ALA A 61 5.16 25.39 -2.08
CA ALA A 61 4.91 25.65 -3.49
C ALA A 61 3.65 24.92 -3.96
N ARG A 62 3.07 25.42 -5.04
CA ARG A 62 2.02 24.74 -5.79
C ARG A 62 2.68 23.85 -6.84
N ILE A 63 2.41 22.55 -6.81
CA ILE A 63 3.05 21.54 -7.67
C ILE A 63 1.95 20.84 -8.47
N LYS A 64 2.14 20.71 -9.79
CA LYS A 64 1.20 20.01 -10.66
C LYS A 64 1.41 18.49 -10.60
N LEU A 65 0.38 17.72 -10.90
CA LEU A 65 0.45 16.26 -10.98
C LEU A 65 1.52 15.80 -11.98
N SER A 66 1.61 16.47 -13.13
CA SER A 66 2.61 16.20 -14.16
C SER A 66 4.05 16.45 -13.69
N GLU A 67 4.26 17.35 -12.74
CA GLU A 67 5.57 17.72 -12.20
C GLU A 67 6.08 16.73 -11.13
N LEU A 68 5.22 15.83 -10.64
CA LEU A 68 5.60 14.80 -9.67
C LEU A 68 6.40 13.64 -10.28
N PHE A 69 6.47 13.55 -11.61
CA PHE A 69 7.23 12.51 -12.31
C PHE A 69 8.68 12.94 -12.49
N SER A 70 9.61 12.13 -11.96
CA SER A 70 11.04 12.35 -12.20
C SER A 70 11.42 12.11 -13.66
N PRO A 71 12.47 12.78 -14.20
CA PRO A 71 12.92 12.55 -15.57
C PRO A 71 13.16 11.06 -15.86
N GLY A 72 12.55 10.56 -16.94
CA GLY A 72 12.65 9.15 -17.35
C GLY A 72 11.80 8.17 -16.51
N LYS A 73 10.91 8.66 -15.64
CA LYS A 73 9.94 7.85 -14.90
C LYS A 73 8.53 8.14 -15.40
N ASP A 74 7.77 7.09 -15.62
CA ASP A 74 6.36 7.10 -16.06
C ASP A 74 5.40 6.61 -14.97
N THR A 75 5.94 6.27 -13.79
CA THR A 75 5.22 5.68 -12.68
C THR A 75 5.31 6.60 -11.47
N LEU A 76 4.16 6.91 -10.89
CA LEU A 76 4.02 7.67 -9.65
C LEU A 76 3.38 6.78 -8.58
N ILE A 77 4.01 6.69 -7.41
CA ILE A 77 3.42 6.04 -6.23
C ILE A 77 2.79 7.12 -5.36
N VAL A 78 1.51 6.98 -5.06
CA VAL A 78 0.78 7.88 -4.16
C VAL A 78 0.47 7.13 -2.88
N TYR A 79 0.97 7.63 -1.75
CA TYR A 79 0.69 7.09 -0.44
C TYR A 79 -0.10 8.09 0.41
N SER A 80 -1.36 7.78 0.64
CA SER A 80 -2.22 8.56 1.52
C SER A 80 -2.08 8.06 2.95
N MET A 81 -1.52 8.89 3.82
CA MET A 81 -1.43 8.63 5.24
C MET A 81 -2.35 9.56 6.03
N MET A 82 -2.83 9.10 7.18
CA MET A 82 -3.72 9.88 8.03
C MET A 82 -2.94 10.66 9.08
N PHE A 83 -3.35 11.92 9.24
CA PHE A 83 -2.86 12.85 10.22
C PHE A 83 -4.04 13.71 10.73
N PRO A 84 -4.20 13.91 12.05
CA PRO A 84 -3.34 13.39 13.11
C PRO A 84 -3.71 11.95 13.54
N ARG A 85 -2.94 11.36 14.46
CA ARG A 85 -3.22 10.04 15.05
C ARG A 85 -4.61 9.96 15.69
N HIS A 86 -5.13 8.75 15.81
CA HIS A 86 -6.38 8.52 16.55
C HIS A 86 -6.23 8.90 18.05
N PRO A 87 -7.22 9.53 18.70
CA PRO A 87 -7.08 10.02 20.08
C PRO A 87 -6.76 8.92 21.11
N GLN A 88 -7.22 7.69 20.86
CA GLN A 88 -7.00 6.52 21.71
C GLN A 88 -5.73 5.74 21.32
N GLU A 89 -4.94 6.18 20.35
CA GLU A 89 -3.70 5.53 19.97
C GLU A 89 -2.68 5.65 21.11
N THR A 90 -2.16 4.52 21.61
CA THR A 90 -1.27 4.48 22.79
C THR A 90 0.19 4.27 22.45
N ARG A 91 0.52 3.79 21.24
CA ARG A 91 1.91 3.53 20.80
C ARG A 91 2.79 4.77 20.87
N ASP A 92 4.09 4.55 20.85
CA ASP A 92 5.11 5.58 20.96
C ASP A 92 4.99 6.65 19.86
N VAL A 93 5.51 7.83 20.18
CA VAL A 93 5.54 9.02 19.33
C VAL A 93 6.88 9.12 18.61
N ALA A 94 6.92 9.88 17.51
CA ALA A 94 8.17 10.21 16.86
C ALA A 94 9.05 11.01 17.83
N THR A 95 10.29 10.55 18.01
CA THR A 95 11.29 11.17 18.90
C THR A 95 12.30 12.03 18.15
N SER A 96 12.30 12.00 16.82
CA SER A 96 13.18 12.76 15.94
C SER A 96 12.44 13.34 14.73
N GLY A 97 13.10 14.24 13.99
CA GLY A 97 12.53 14.86 12.80
C GLY A 97 11.57 16.02 13.10
N GLY A 98 10.88 16.51 12.05
CA GLY A 98 9.97 17.64 12.17
C GLY A 98 8.72 17.34 13.02
N THR A 99 8.21 16.11 12.96
CA THR A 99 6.99 15.68 13.65
C THR A 99 7.18 15.50 15.16
N ALA A 100 8.41 15.30 15.64
CA ALA A 100 8.72 15.25 17.08
C ALA A 100 8.44 16.59 17.80
N LYS A 101 8.32 17.69 17.05
CA LYS A 101 7.98 19.02 17.58
C LYS A 101 6.47 19.19 17.84
N LEU A 102 5.64 18.29 17.34
CA LEU A 102 4.19 18.35 17.46
C LEU A 102 3.73 17.75 18.79
N ALA A 103 2.62 18.25 19.33
CA ALA A 103 1.98 17.65 20.48
C ALA A 103 1.58 16.20 20.16
N ARG A 104 1.55 15.32 21.16
CA ARG A 104 1.24 13.90 20.97
C ARG A 104 0.00 13.69 20.11
N ALA A 105 -1.09 14.39 20.42
CA ALA A 105 -2.36 14.27 19.71
C ALA A 105 -2.26 14.66 18.23
N ASP A 106 -1.33 15.55 17.87
CA ASP A 106 -1.09 16.03 16.51
C ASP A 106 -0.02 15.22 15.78
N GLN A 107 0.60 14.23 16.41
CA GLN A 107 1.61 13.41 15.74
C GLN A 107 0.98 12.42 14.75
N PRO A 108 1.74 11.94 13.76
CA PRO A 108 1.22 10.98 12.77
C PRO A 108 0.81 9.66 13.42
N CYS A 109 -0.12 8.96 12.75
CA CYS A 109 -0.49 7.60 13.13
C CYS A 109 0.67 6.63 12.84
N PRO A 110 1.13 5.83 13.82
CA PRO A 110 2.27 4.92 13.63
C PRO A 110 2.04 3.86 12.55
N SER A 111 0.81 3.35 12.37
CA SER A 111 0.51 2.40 11.29
C SER A 111 0.41 3.06 9.92
N CYS A 112 0.06 4.34 9.86
CA CYS A 112 -0.04 5.08 8.60
C CYS A 112 1.32 5.64 8.15
N THR A 113 2.37 5.52 8.96
CA THR A 113 3.73 5.94 8.60
C THR A 113 4.69 4.76 8.44
N ALA A 114 4.28 3.55 8.83
CA ALA A 114 5.10 2.34 8.78
C ALA A 114 5.63 1.97 7.38
N LEU A 115 5.01 2.47 6.31
CA LEU A 115 5.48 2.25 4.94
C LEU A 115 6.48 3.30 4.45
N LEU A 116 6.56 4.48 5.09
CA LEU A 116 7.47 5.54 4.66
C LEU A 116 8.93 5.13 4.83
N ASP A 117 9.28 4.56 5.99
CA ASP A 117 10.64 4.07 6.26
C ASP A 117 11.10 3.01 5.25
N GLN A 118 10.15 2.21 4.72
CA GLN A 118 10.45 1.20 3.70
C GLN A 118 10.73 1.83 2.33
N PHE A 119 10.05 2.93 2.00
CA PHE A 119 10.28 3.65 0.75
C PHE A 119 11.56 4.47 0.78
N ASP A 120 11.90 5.10 1.91
CA ASP A 120 13.14 5.86 2.06
C ASP A 120 14.38 4.97 1.80
N GLY A 121 14.34 3.70 2.20
CA GLY A 121 15.42 2.73 1.91
C GLY A 121 15.48 2.25 0.45
N ALA A 122 14.40 2.42 -0.32
CA ALA A 122 14.31 2.02 -1.73
C ALA A 122 14.74 3.14 -2.69
N ILE A 123 14.78 4.38 -2.22
CA ILE A 123 15.32 5.54 -2.94
C ILE A 123 16.84 5.57 -2.68
N GLY A 124 17.54 4.58 -3.25
CA GLY A 124 19.00 4.48 -3.30
C GLY A 124 19.51 4.64 -4.73
#